data_AF-A0A7X5ECR1-F1
#
_entry.id   AF-A0A7X5ECR1-F1
#
_cell.length_a   1.000
_cell.length_b   1.000
_cell.length_c   1.000
_cell.angle_alpha   90.00
_cell.angle_beta   90.00
_cell.angle_gamma   90.00
#
_symmetry.space_group_name_H-M   'P 1'
#
loop_
_entity.id
_entity.type
_entity.pdbx_description
1 polymer ?
#
loop_
_entity_poly.entity_id
_entity_poly.type
_entity_poly.pdbx_seq_one_letter_code
_entity_poly.pdbx_strand_id
1 'polypeptide(L)'
;TLQGRVYIHLDLSNADEPIKILAQAAAELPPLDADVNINYNNSSYDLELAIFTVSSAGLDGLTKVFPTLKAGSGGGGGGGETLTRATSYAVGDAVTAVGAPGWATFVCTQAGTTAASEPSGYSRITKVGDRVLDGTAVFTARNIIGELDGVISSNASLGESVQTLDEKVAEMMSSTGLVMKLVSLDEYRAMESYS
;
A
#
# COMPACT_ATOMS: atom_id res chain seq x y z
N THR A 1 -24.46 4.49 -14.79
CA THR A 1 -23.44 3.73 -14.05
C THR A 1 -24.05 2.41 -13.62
N LEU A 2 -23.26 1.34 -13.55
CA LEU A 2 -23.70 0.03 -13.05
C LEU A 2 -23.05 -0.22 -11.69
N GLN A 3 -23.69 -1.07 -10.89
CA GLN A 3 -23.10 -1.61 -9.68
C GLN A 3 -22.26 -2.83 -10.05
N GLY A 4 -21.05 -2.90 -9.51
CA GLY A 4 -20.10 -3.98 -9.72
C GLY A 4 -19.77 -4.66 -8.40
N ARG A 5 -19.46 -5.97 -8.46
CA ARG A 5 -18.87 -6.69 -7.33
C ARG A 5 -17.87 -7.74 -7.78
N VAL A 6 -16.94 -8.08 -6.89
CA VAL A 6 -16.10 -9.28 -6.95
C VAL A 6 -16.51 -10.20 -5.81
N TYR A 7 -16.68 -11.49 -6.09
CA TYR A 7 -17.04 -12.50 -5.10
C TYR A 7 -16.37 -13.84 -5.40
N ILE A 8 -16.17 -14.66 -4.37
CA ILE A 8 -15.76 -16.06 -4.52
C ILE A 8 -17.03 -16.89 -4.63
N HIS A 9 -17.15 -17.69 -5.68
CA HIS A 9 -18.20 -18.68 -5.85
C HIS A 9 -17.65 -20.05 -5.51
N LEU A 10 -18.20 -20.68 -4.47
CA LEU A 10 -17.91 -22.05 -4.10
C LEU A 10 -19.10 -22.91 -4.53
N ASP A 11 -18.87 -23.93 -5.34
CA ASP A 11 -19.90 -24.88 -5.79
C ASP A 11 -19.33 -26.28 -5.68
N LEU A 12 -19.70 -27.00 -4.62
CA LEU A 12 -19.17 -28.33 -4.37
C LEU A 12 -19.83 -29.39 -5.27
N SER A 13 -20.92 -29.05 -5.97
CA SER A 13 -21.51 -29.91 -7.00
C SER A 13 -20.65 -29.97 -8.27
N ASN A 14 -19.77 -29.00 -8.46
CA ASN A 14 -18.84 -28.94 -9.57
C ASN A 14 -17.51 -29.63 -9.23
N ALA A 15 -17.27 -30.80 -9.81
CA ALA A 15 -16.06 -31.58 -9.53
C ALA A 15 -14.79 -31.03 -10.21
N ASP A 16 -14.93 -30.20 -11.24
CA ASP A 16 -13.80 -29.71 -12.05
C ASP A 16 -13.29 -28.36 -11.54
N GLU A 17 -14.20 -27.43 -11.25
CA GLU A 17 -13.87 -26.07 -10.79
C GLU A 17 -14.77 -25.65 -9.62
N PRO A 18 -14.60 -26.25 -8.43
CA PRO A 18 -15.48 -26.02 -7.28
C PRO A 18 -15.32 -24.63 -6.64
N ILE A 19 -14.25 -23.90 -6.95
CA ILE A 19 -13.98 -22.56 -6.39
C ILE A 19 -13.57 -21.63 -7.52
N LYS A 20 -14.27 -20.50 -7.67
CA LYS A 20 -14.00 -19.48 -8.69
C LYS A 20 -14.00 -18.09 -8.07
N ILE A 21 -13.23 -17.16 -8.64
CA ILE A 21 -13.35 -15.73 -8.37
C ILE A 21 -14.09 -15.11 -9.55
N LEU A 22 -15.25 -14.52 -9.28
CA LEU A 22 -16.13 -13.98 -10.29
C LEU A 22 -16.31 -12.47 -10.07
N ALA A 23 -16.52 -11.76 -11.19
CA ALA A 23 -16.87 -10.35 -11.19
C ALA A 23 -18.19 -10.17 -11.92
N GLN A 24 -19.08 -9.33 -11.38
CA GLN A 24 -20.40 -9.08 -11.94
C GLN A 24 -20.68 -7.58 -11.98
N ALA A 25 -21.31 -7.12 -13.06
CA ALA A 25 -21.78 -5.74 -13.20
C ALA A 25 -23.22 -5.72 -13.71
N ALA A 26 -24.11 -5.00 -13.01
CA ALA A 26 -25.53 -4.89 -13.35
C ALA A 26 -26.14 -3.58 -12.83
N ALA A 27 -27.32 -3.19 -13.32
CA ALA A 27 -28.03 -2.02 -12.79
C ALA A 27 -28.39 -2.23 -11.30
N GLU A 28 -28.78 -3.46 -10.96
CA GLU A 28 -28.98 -3.97 -9.61
C GLU A 28 -28.30 -5.35 -9.53
N LEU A 29 -27.51 -5.57 -8.48
CA LEU A 29 -26.77 -6.82 -8.31
C LEU A 29 -27.73 -7.94 -7.85
N PRO A 30 -27.73 -9.11 -8.51
CA PRO A 30 -28.49 -10.25 -8.03
C PRO A 30 -28.05 -10.68 -6.63
N PRO A 31 -28.96 -11.29 -5.84
CA PRO A 31 -28.58 -11.89 -4.57
C PRO A 31 -27.50 -12.95 -4.76
N LEU A 32 -26.71 -13.17 -3.72
CA LEU A 32 -25.68 -14.20 -3.64
C LEU A 32 -26.27 -15.49 -3.05
N ASP A 33 -25.77 -16.63 -3.50
CA ASP A 33 -26.05 -17.90 -2.84
C ASP A 33 -25.30 -17.93 -1.51
N ALA A 34 -25.96 -18.28 -0.41
CA ALA A 34 -25.35 -18.26 0.92
C ALA A 34 -25.75 -19.49 1.73
N ASP A 35 -25.63 -20.67 1.13
CA ASP A 35 -25.97 -21.90 1.84
C ASP A 35 -24.91 -22.26 2.89
N VAL A 36 -25.22 -22.10 4.16
CA VAL A 36 -24.28 -22.40 5.24
C VAL A 36 -23.96 -23.90 5.39
N ASN A 37 -24.71 -24.79 4.73
CA ASN A 37 -24.56 -26.24 4.82
C ASN A 37 -23.93 -26.87 3.57
N ILE A 38 -23.19 -26.11 2.76
CA ILE A 38 -22.56 -26.60 1.50
C ILE A 38 -21.84 -27.94 1.66
N ASN A 39 -21.22 -28.19 2.80
CA ASN A 39 -20.46 -29.42 3.09
C ASN A 39 -21.37 -30.66 3.30
N TYR A 40 -22.65 -30.48 3.59
CA TYR A 40 -23.62 -31.55 3.80
C TYR A 40 -24.44 -31.86 2.56
N ASN A 41 -24.82 -30.84 1.80
CA ASN A 41 -25.71 -30.97 0.64
C ASN A 41 -25.02 -30.74 -0.71
N ASN A 42 -23.71 -30.48 -0.69
CA ASN A 42 -22.89 -30.27 -1.87
C ASN A 42 -23.40 -29.11 -2.76
N SER A 43 -23.92 -28.05 -2.14
CA SER A 43 -24.51 -26.88 -2.81
C SER A 43 -23.50 -25.72 -2.99
N SER A 44 -24.01 -24.53 -3.34
CA SER A 44 -23.23 -23.33 -3.61
C SER A 44 -23.20 -22.33 -2.44
N TYR A 45 -22.08 -21.64 -2.30
CA TYR A 45 -21.88 -20.52 -1.40
C TYR A 45 -21.05 -19.44 -2.07
N ASP A 46 -21.53 -18.21 -2.01
CA ASP A 46 -20.85 -17.05 -2.50
C ASP A 46 -20.36 -16.16 -1.36
N LEU A 47 -19.10 -15.76 -1.45
CA LEU A 47 -18.49 -14.81 -0.54
C LEU A 47 -18.19 -13.49 -1.27
N GLU A 48 -18.94 -12.44 -0.96
CA GLU A 48 -18.67 -11.11 -1.50
C GLU A 48 -17.33 -10.56 -0.98
N LEU A 49 -16.46 -10.12 -1.91
CA LEU A 49 -15.13 -9.58 -1.58
C LEU A 49 -15.10 -8.06 -1.65
N ALA A 50 -15.69 -7.47 -2.69
CA ALA A 50 -15.73 -6.03 -2.84
C ALA A 50 -16.88 -5.60 -3.74
N ILE A 51 -17.36 -4.38 -3.53
CA ILE A 51 -18.30 -3.68 -4.40
C ILE A 51 -17.63 -2.46 -5.03
N PHE A 52 -18.03 -2.09 -6.24
CA PHE A 52 -17.50 -0.94 -6.98
C PHE A 52 -18.56 -0.38 -7.92
N THR A 53 -18.32 0.79 -8.49
CA THR A 53 -19.16 1.40 -9.53
C THR A 53 -18.50 1.25 -10.89
N VAL A 54 -19.28 0.93 -11.91
CA VAL A 54 -18.83 0.83 -13.31
C VAL A 54 -19.41 1.98 -14.13
N SER A 55 -18.55 2.68 -14.85
CA SER A 55 -18.91 3.70 -15.83
C SER A 55 -18.19 3.46 -17.16
N SER A 56 -18.55 4.22 -18.19
CA SER A 56 -17.79 4.21 -19.46
C SER A 56 -16.37 4.78 -19.31
N ALA A 57 -16.08 5.49 -18.21
CA ALA A 57 -14.78 6.07 -17.93
C ALA A 57 -13.86 5.12 -17.12
N GLY A 58 -14.43 4.12 -16.44
CA GLY A 58 -13.65 3.18 -15.63
C GLY A 58 -14.43 2.56 -14.47
N LEU A 59 -13.68 1.97 -13.55
CA LEU A 59 -14.17 1.39 -12.28
C LEU A 59 -13.78 2.32 -11.13
N ASP A 60 -14.75 2.68 -10.29
CA ASP A 60 -14.57 3.63 -9.19
C ASP A 60 -15.15 3.11 -7.87
N GLY A 61 -14.68 3.62 -6.73
CA GLY A 61 -15.32 3.41 -5.43
C GLY A 61 -15.22 1.98 -4.88
N LEU A 62 -14.12 1.28 -5.14
CA LEU A 62 -13.88 -0.08 -4.63
C LEU A 62 -13.94 -0.09 -3.09
N THR A 63 -14.94 -0.79 -2.54
CA THR A 63 -15.15 -0.97 -1.10
C THR A 63 -15.02 -2.45 -0.76
N LYS A 64 -14.08 -2.80 0.13
CA LYS A 64 -13.95 -4.16 0.66
C LYS A 64 -15.09 -4.45 1.62
N VAL A 65 -15.81 -5.55 1.40
CA VAL A 65 -16.99 -5.91 2.21
C VAL A 65 -16.73 -7.05 3.19
N PHE A 66 -15.64 -7.80 2.99
CA PHE A 66 -15.14 -8.72 4.01
C PHE A 66 -14.22 -7.96 4.97
N PRO A 67 -14.40 -8.10 6.31
CA PRO A 67 -13.36 -7.70 7.24
C PRO A 67 -12.09 -8.46 6.84
N THR A 68 -10.97 -7.74 6.73
CA THR A 68 -9.68 -8.32 6.35
C THR A 68 -9.53 -9.64 7.07
N LEU A 69 -9.32 -10.74 6.32
CA LEU A 69 -8.94 -12.01 6.93
C LEU A 69 -7.75 -11.68 7.81
N LYS A 70 -7.98 -11.65 9.13
CA LYS A 70 -6.90 -11.52 10.08
C LYS A 70 -5.98 -12.65 9.69
N ALA A 71 -4.75 -12.31 9.29
CA ALA A 71 -3.80 -13.33 8.88
C ALA A 71 -3.88 -14.41 9.95
N GLY A 72 -4.35 -15.61 9.58
CA GLY A 72 -4.15 -16.76 10.44
C GLY A 72 -2.68 -16.73 10.80
N SER A 73 -2.34 -17.07 12.03
CA SER A 73 -0.99 -17.04 12.59
C SER A 73 0.09 -17.82 11.78
N GLY A 74 -0.20 -18.27 10.56
CA GLY A 74 0.74 -18.75 9.58
C GLY A 74 1.46 -17.60 8.90
N GLY A 75 2.77 -17.52 9.17
CA GLY A 75 3.69 -16.58 8.56
C GLY A 75 3.57 -16.54 7.04
N GLY A 76 3.27 -15.36 6.52
CA GLY A 76 3.23 -15.06 5.10
C GLY A 76 3.87 -13.70 4.85
N GLY A 77 5.18 -13.72 4.60
CA GLY A 77 5.87 -12.77 3.72
C GLY A 77 5.79 -11.29 4.06
N GLY A 78 6.43 -10.89 5.17
CA GLY A 78 6.55 -9.47 5.52
C GLY A 78 7.62 -9.17 6.58
N GLY A 79 8.79 -9.81 6.49
CA GLY A 79 10.06 -9.32 7.06
C GLY A 79 10.14 -8.95 8.55
N GLY A 80 9.22 -9.39 9.41
CA GLY A 80 9.31 -9.22 10.86
C GLY A 80 9.00 -10.53 11.55
N GLU A 81 9.88 -10.97 12.44
CA GLU A 81 9.64 -12.12 13.31
C GLU A 81 8.34 -11.93 14.09
N THR A 82 7.58 -13.00 14.30
CA THR A 82 6.40 -12.94 15.17
C THR A 82 6.85 -12.59 16.59
N LEU A 83 6.24 -11.57 17.18
CA LEU A 83 6.56 -11.09 18.53
C LEU A 83 6.44 -12.26 19.52
N THR A 84 7.54 -12.55 20.21
CA THR A 84 7.66 -13.63 21.20
C THR A 84 7.46 -13.07 22.61
N ARG A 85 6.72 -13.81 23.44
CA ARG A 85 6.35 -13.39 24.80
C ARG A 85 7.52 -13.54 25.77
N ALA A 86 7.48 -12.79 26.88
CA ALA A 86 8.55 -12.78 27.89
C ALA A 86 9.97 -12.63 27.30
N THR A 87 10.09 -11.90 26.20
CA THR A 87 11.33 -11.75 25.42
C THR A 87 11.74 -10.29 25.39
N SER A 88 13.05 -10.04 25.48
CA SER A 88 13.59 -8.68 25.43
C SER A 88 13.72 -8.17 24.00
N TYR A 89 13.32 -6.93 23.77
CA TYR A 89 13.39 -6.22 22.52
C TYR A 89 14.12 -4.90 22.70
N ALA A 90 14.99 -4.55 21.74
CA ALA A 90 15.70 -3.30 21.65
C ALA A 90 14.93 -2.28 20.79
N VAL A 91 15.27 -1.00 20.94
CA VAL A 91 14.69 0.05 20.08
C VAL A 91 15.08 -0.21 18.62
N GLY A 92 14.10 -0.19 17.73
CA GLY A 92 14.27 -0.46 16.30
C GLY A 92 13.82 -1.86 15.88
N ASP A 93 13.67 -2.80 16.82
CA ASP A 93 13.21 -4.15 16.49
C ASP A 93 11.80 -4.11 15.88
N ALA A 94 11.62 -4.80 14.76
CA ALA A 94 10.36 -4.86 14.02
C ALA A 94 9.74 -6.26 14.12
N VAL A 95 8.48 -6.33 14.53
CA VAL A 95 7.77 -7.59 14.77
C VAL A 95 6.30 -7.50 14.35
N THR A 96 5.66 -8.64 14.19
CA THR A 96 4.21 -8.75 14.00
C THR A 96 3.54 -9.33 15.26
N ALA A 97 2.28 -8.96 15.54
CA ALA A 97 1.54 -9.44 16.71
C ALA A 97 0.25 -10.14 16.28
N VAL A 98 -0.07 -11.29 16.89
CA VAL A 98 -1.20 -12.15 16.51
C VAL A 98 -2.54 -11.43 16.72
N GLY A 99 -2.65 -10.63 17.76
CA GLY A 99 -3.83 -9.84 18.09
C GLY A 99 -4.12 -8.71 17.11
N ALA A 100 -3.14 -8.28 16.33
CA ALA A 100 -3.19 -7.02 15.60
C ALA A 100 -3.85 -7.11 14.21
N PRO A 101 -4.27 -5.96 13.63
CA PRO A 101 -4.63 -5.87 12.23
C PRO A 101 -3.46 -6.30 11.32
N GLY A 102 -3.76 -7.01 10.23
CA GLY A 102 -2.73 -7.59 9.35
C GLY A 102 -1.85 -6.58 8.59
N TRP A 103 -2.21 -5.30 8.56
CA TRP A 103 -1.38 -4.25 7.95
C TRP A 103 -0.28 -3.75 8.90
N ALA A 104 -0.43 -3.96 10.21
CA ALA A 104 0.40 -3.31 11.21
C ALA A 104 1.69 -4.10 11.48
N THR A 105 2.83 -3.47 11.20
CA THR A 105 4.13 -3.90 11.75
C THR A 105 4.44 -3.07 12.98
N PHE A 106 4.94 -3.70 14.04
CA PHE A 106 5.24 -3.04 15.30
C PHE A 106 6.74 -2.81 15.44
N VAL A 107 7.14 -1.55 15.53
CA VAL A 107 8.54 -1.18 15.79
C VAL A 107 8.68 -0.84 17.26
N CYS A 108 9.64 -1.48 17.93
CA CYS A 108 9.99 -1.18 19.30
C CYS A 108 10.57 0.24 19.38
N THR A 109 9.93 1.09 20.16
CA THR A 109 10.34 2.49 20.37
C THR A 109 10.87 2.73 21.79
N GLN A 110 10.67 1.76 22.68
CA GLN A 110 11.27 1.72 24.01
C GLN A 110 11.67 0.28 24.32
N ALA A 111 12.97 0.08 24.54
CA ALA A 111 13.50 -1.24 24.88
C ALA A 111 12.89 -1.76 26.19
N GLY A 112 12.69 -3.07 26.24
CA GLY A 112 12.09 -3.74 27.39
C GLY A 112 11.80 -5.19 27.09
N THR A 113 11.08 -5.84 27.99
CA THR A 113 10.67 -7.23 27.87
C THR A 113 9.16 -7.29 27.72
N THR A 114 8.68 -8.05 26.73
CA THR A 114 7.25 -8.25 26.49
C THR A 114 6.58 -8.97 27.66
N ALA A 115 5.29 -8.75 27.87
CA ALA A 115 4.54 -9.47 28.89
C ALA A 115 4.45 -10.96 28.56
N ALA A 116 4.23 -11.78 29.59
CA ALA A 116 4.02 -13.23 29.43
C ALA A 116 2.76 -13.55 28.62
N SER A 117 1.75 -12.68 28.66
CA SER A 117 0.50 -12.78 27.91
C SER A 117 0.30 -11.56 27.00
N GLU A 118 -0.29 -11.77 25.83
CA GLU A 118 -0.52 -10.68 24.88
C GLU A 118 -1.49 -9.61 25.41
N PRO A 119 -1.10 -8.33 25.42
CA PRO A 119 -1.99 -7.23 25.77
C PRO A 119 -3.09 -7.01 24.72
N SER A 120 -4.29 -6.63 25.18
CA SER A 120 -5.41 -6.24 24.29
C SER A 120 -5.16 -4.97 23.47
N GLY A 121 -4.07 -4.26 23.72
CA GLY A 121 -3.67 -3.07 22.95
C GLY A 121 -3.43 -3.39 21.47
N TYR A 122 -2.89 -4.57 21.15
CA TYR A 122 -2.63 -4.98 19.76
C TYR A 122 -3.89 -5.06 18.91
N SER A 123 -4.99 -5.61 19.45
CA SER A 123 -6.26 -5.72 18.72
C SER A 123 -7.02 -4.40 18.58
N ARG A 124 -6.58 -3.34 19.29
CA ARG A 124 -7.23 -2.01 19.29
C ARG A 124 -6.53 -1.01 18.39
N ILE A 125 -5.52 -1.43 17.65
CA ILE A 125 -4.81 -0.59 16.70
C ILE A 125 -5.74 -0.25 15.54
N THR A 126 -5.85 1.05 15.23
CA THR A 126 -6.74 1.55 14.18
C THR A 126 -6.00 2.39 13.14
N LYS A 127 -4.84 2.95 13.50
CA LYS A 127 -4.05 3.81 12.62
C LYS A 127 -2.55 3.69 12.85
N VAL A 128 -1.78 4.13 11.87
CA VAL A 128 -0.32 4.28 11.98
C VAL A 128 0.03 5.24 13.12
N GLY A 129 1.05 4.90 13.90
CA GLY A 129 1.50 5.68 15.05
C GLY A 129 0.82 5.30 16.38
N ASP A 130 -0.22 4.46 16.36
CA ASP A 130 -0.80 3.92 17.60
C ASP A 130 0.26 3.10 18.36
N ARG A 131 0.23 3.17 19.69
CA ARG A 131 1.25 2.57 20.57
C ARG A 131 0.65 1.48 21.43
N VAL A 132 1.43 0.42 21.67
CA VAL A 132 1.12 -0.65 22.62
C VAL A 132 2.23 -0.73 23.66
N LEU A 133 1.86 -0.62 24.94
CA LEU A 133 2.72 -1.01 26.05
C LEU A 133 2.54 -2.51 26.27
N ASP A 134 3.63 -3.27 26.15
CA ASP A 134 3.65 -4.71 26.29
C ASP A 134 4.77 -5.13 27.25
N GLY A 135 4.39 -5.47 28.48
CA GLY A 135 5.33 -5.62 29.58
C GLY A 135 6.01 -4.29 29.88
N THR A 136 7.31 -4.22 29.65
CA THR A 136 8.11 -2.98 29.77
C THR A 136 8.53 -2.39 28.42
N ALA A 137 8.30 -3.11 27.32
CA ALA A 137 8.58 -2.63 25.97
C ALA A 137 7.42 -1.80 25.42
N VAL A 138 7.72 -0.80 24.58
CA VAL A 138 6.69 0.00 23.89
C VAL A 138 6.86 -0.12 22.38
N PHE A 139 5.81 -0.58 21.72
CA PHE A 139 5.77 -0.74 20.27
C PHE A 139 4.88 0.31 19.62
N THR A 140 5.29 0.79 18.45
CA THR A 140 4.49 1.72 17.63
C THR A 140 4.11 1.03 16.33
N ALA A 141 2.84 1.11 15.96
CA ALA A 141 2.30 0.56 14.72
C ALA A 141 2.78 1.38 13.50
N ARG A 142 3.29 0.68 12.49
CA ARG A 142 3.79 1.20 11.22
C ARG A 142 3.07 0.49 10.08
N ASN A 143 2.81 1.20 9.00
CA ASN A 143 2.35 0.60 7.74
C ASN A 143 3.53 0.62 6.77
N ILE A 144 4.50 -0.28 6.97
CA ILE A 144 5.78 -0.25 6.23
C ILE A 144 5.56 -0.30 4.72
N ILE A 145 4.56 -1.05 4.26
CA ILE A 145 4.21 -1.14 2.83
C ILE A 145 3.69 0.21 2.33
N GLY A 146 2.71 0.82 3.02
CA GLY A 146 2.20 2.13 2.62
C GLY A 146 3.23 3.27 2.76
N GLU A 147 4.14 3.17 3.73
CA GLU A 147 5.27 4.10 3.85
C GLU A 147 6.24 3.97 2.68
N LEU A 148 6.52 2.75 2.23
CA LEU A 148 7.37 2.49 1.06
C LEU A 148 6.75 3.03 -0.24
N ASP A 149 5.43 2.85 -0.44
CA ASP A 149 4.71 3.41 -1.59
C ASP A 149 4.83 4.95 -1.63
N GLY A 150 4.72 5.61 -0.47
CA GLY A 150 4.93 7.05 -0.34
C GLY A 150 6.34 7.50 -0.71
N VAL A 151 7.37 6.74 -0.28
CA VAL A 151 8.76 7.02 -0.66
C VAL A 151 8.98 6.84 -2.17
N ILE A 152 8.43 5.78 -2.77
CA ILE A 152 8.54 5.54 -4.22
C ILE A 152 7.91 6.71 -5.01
N SER A 153 6.72 7.15 -4.61
CA SER A 153 6.04 8.29 -5.23
C SER A 153 6.84 9.59 -5.08
N SER A 154 7.42 9.84 -3.90
CA SER A 154 8.26 11.02 -3.65
C SER A 154 9.55 10.99 -4.47
N ASN A 155 10.17 9.82 -4.64
CA ASN A 155 11.37 9.68 -5.46
C ASN A 155 11.06 9.86 -6.96
N ALA A 156 9.89 9.44 -7.43
CA ALA A 156 9.47 9.68 -8.81
C ALA A 156 9.33 11.20 -9.10
N SER A 157 8.67 11.95 -8.21
CA SER A 157 8.52 13.41 -8.36
C SER A 157 9.84 14.18 -8.24
N LEU A 158 10.76 13.70 -7.39
CA LEU A 158 12.13 14.20 -7.34
C LEU A 158 12.86 13.97 -8.68
N GLY A 159 12.68 12.81 -9.31
CA GLY A 159 13.24 12.52 -10.63
C GLY A 159 12.79 13.53 -11.70
N GLU A 160 11.49 13.81 -11.76
CA GLU A 160 10.93 14.81 -12.69
C GLU A 160 11.47 16.23 -12.41
N SER A 161 11.60 16.59 -11.14
CA SER A 161 12.13 17.90 -10.72
C SER A 161 13.59 18.07 -11.11
N VAL A 162 14.41 17.02 -10.96
CA VAL A 162 15.82 17.03 -11.36
C VAL A 162 15.96 17.12 -12.88
N GLN A 163 15.13 16.40 -13.64
CA GLN A 163 15.12 16.48 -15.10
C GLN A 163 14.76 17.90 -15.58
N THR A 164 13.74 18.50 -14.98
CA THR A 164 13.35 19.89 -15.28
C THR A 164 14.48 20.88 -14.97
N LEU A 165 15.22 20.64 -13.89
CA LEU A 165 16.36 21.48 -13.52
C LEU A 165 17.53 21.33 -14.50
N ASP A 166 17.79 20.11 -14.95
CA ASP A 166 18.83 19.80 -15.94
C ASP A 166 18.56 20.53 -17.27
N GLU A 167 17.32 20.48 -17.77
CA GLU A 167 16.90 21.20 -18.97
C GLU A 167 17.12 22.72 -18.83
N LYS A 168 16.74 23.31 -17.69
CA LYS A 168 16.95 24.75 -17.43
C LYS A 168 18.42 25.13 -17.34
N VAL A 169 19.26 24.29 -16.75
CA VAL A 169 20.71 24.52 -16.67
C VAL A 169 21.33 24.43 -18.06
N ALA A 170 20.93 23.46 -18.87
CA ALA A 170 21.38 23.33 -20.26
C ALA A 170 20.99 24.55 -21.10
N GLU A 171 19.76 25.05 -20.99
CA GLU A 171 19.32 26.29 -21.62
C GLU A 171 20.15 27.50 -21.17
N MET A 172 20.41 27.63 -19.86
CA MET A 172 21.22 28.72 -19.31
C MET A 172 22.66 28.69 -19.85
N MET A 173 23.29 27.52 -19.90
CA MET A 173 24.64 27.37 -20.47
C MET A 173 24.66 27.70 -21.97
N SER A 174 23.64 27.28 -22.73
CA SER A 174 23.48 27.63 -24.14
C SER A 174 23.36 29.14 -24.34
N SER A 175 22.53 29.81 -23.54
CA SER A 175 22.35 31.27 -23.60
C SER A 175 23.64 32.03 -23.27
N THR A 176 24.44 31.53 -22.32
CA THR A 176 25.73 32.12 -21.96
C THR A 176 26.73 32.05 -23.12
N GLY A 177 26.74 30.93 -23.86
CA GLY A 177 27.54 30.79 -25.07
C GLY A 177 27.12 31.72 -26.20
N LEU A 178 25.81 31.99 -26.34
CA LEU A 178 25.28 32.96 -27.29
C LEU A 178 25.64 34.40 -26.90
N VAL A 179 25.57 34.74 -25.61
CA VAL A 179 25.96 36.06 -25.10
C VAL A 179 27.44 36.33 -25.39
N MET A 180 28.33 35.37 -25.15
CA MET A 180 29.76 35.50 -25.48
C MET A 180 30.01 35.72 -26.99
N LYS A 181 29.28 35.00 -27.86
CA LYS A 181 29.36 35.22 -29.32
C LYS A 181 28.89 36.61 -29.73
N LEU A 182 27.82 37.12 -29.12
CA LEU A 182 27.29 38.45 -29.39
C LEU A 182 28.27 39.55 -28.99
N VAL A 183 28.85 39.46 -27.80
CA VAL A 183 29.89 40.38 -27.32
C VAL A 183 31.09 40.40 -28.27
N SER A 184 31.55 39.23 -28.73
CA SER A 184 32.67 39.16 -29.69
C SER A 184 32.35 39.78 -31.06
N LEU A 185 31.09 39.74 -31.49
CA LEU A 185 30.63 40.35 -32.74
C LEU A 185 30.58 41.88 -32.64
N ASP A 186 30.12 42.40 -31.50
CA ASP A 186 30.12 43.84 -31.24
C ASP A 186 31.54 44.40 -31.18
N GLU A 187 32.48 43.68 -30.56
CA GLU A 187 33.92 44.01 -30.58
C GLU A 187 34.48 44.02 -32.01
N TYR A 188 34.10 43.03 -32.84
CA TYR A 188 34.54 42.96 -34.24
C TYR A 188 33.99 44.13 -35.07
N ARG A 189 32.72 44.49 -34.87
CA ARG A 189 32.06 45.61 -35.56
C ARG A 189 32.64 46.96 -35.13
N ALA A 190 33.06 47.08 -33.88
CA ALA A 190 33.77 48.24 -33.36
C ALA A 190 35.18 48.39 -33.94
N MET A 191 35.79 47.33 -34.52
CA MET A 191 37.05 47.43 -35.24
C MET A 191 36.88 47.81 -36.73
N GLU A 192 35.76 47.46 -37.36
CA GLU A 192 35.47 47.87 -38.75
C GLU A 192 35.31 49.39 -38.90
N SER A 193 34.91 50.10 -37.85
CA SER A 193 34.79 51.56 -37.87
C SER A 193 36.13 52.31 -37.77
N TYR A 194 37.25 51.60 -37.66
CA TYR A 194 38.62 52.17 -37.67
C TYR A 194 39.35 52.04 -39.02
N SER A 195 38.67 51.62 -40.09
CA SER A 195 39.18 51.64 -41.48
C SER A 195 38.55 52.77 -42.29
#